data_AF-A0A7J0EF19-F1
#
_entry.id   AF-A0A7J0EF19-F1
#
_cell.length_a   1.000
_cell.length_b   1.000
_cell.length_c   1.000
_cell.angle_alpha   90.00
_cell.angle_beta   90.00
_cell.angle_gamma   90.00
#
_symmetry.space_group_name_H-M   'P 1'
#
loop_
_entity.id
_entity.type
_entity.pdbx_description
1 polymer ?
#
loop_
_entity_poly.entity_id
_entity_poly.type
_entity_poly.pdbx_seq_one_letter_code
_entity_poly.pdbx_strand_id
1 'polypeptide(L)'
;MAGHDHDEISEITLRPFNLSDIDDFMEWATDEKVSHFCIWDTYNSREQAMGFIKYLAIPHPWLRVICLGEKAIGSISVTPGSGIGEKKGELGYALNSKYWGKGIATRAVKIVVGTIFRE
;
A
#
# COMPACT_ATOMS: atom_id res chain seq x y z
N MET A 1 -15.15 10.82 28.30
CA MET A 1 -15.41 10.42 26.91
C MET A 1 -15.11 11.61 26.03
N ALA A 2 -14.03 11.52 25.24
CA ALA A 2 -13.72 12.27 24.01
C ALA A 2 -12.20 12.40 23.88
N GLY A 3 -11.65 11.91 22.77
CA GLY A 3 -10.34 12.31 22.27
C GLY A 3 -9.32 11.18 22.15
N HIS A 4 -9.49 10.25 21.21
CA HIS A 4 -8.38 9.41 20.69
C HIS A 4 -8.41 9.28 19.15
N ASP A 5 -9.26 10.01 18.42
CA ASP A 5 -9.36 9.82 16.95
C ASP A 5 -8.44 10.75 16.12
N HIS A 6 -7.82 11.76 16.74
CA HIS A 6 -7.05 12.77 15.99
C HIS A 6 -5.55 12.47 15.87
N ASP A 7 -5.00 11.57 16.70
CA ASP A 7 -3.55 11.28 16.70
C ASP A 7 -3.15 10.02 15.92
N GLU A 8 -3.94 8.93 15.92
CA GLU A 8 -3.58 7.70 15.19
C GLU A 8 -3.37 7.96 13.68
N ILE A 9 -4.15 8.88 13.14
CA ILE A 9 -4.10 9.28 11.73
C ILE A 9 -2.80 10.03 11.35
N SER A 10 -2.14 10.64 12.33
CA SER A 10 -0.86 11.34 12.15
C SER A 10 0.32 10.38 12.07
N GLU A 11 0.11 9.08 12.33
CA GLU A 11 1.15 8.04 12.30
C GLU A 11 1.27 7.31 10.95
N ILE A 12 0.63 7.81 9.89
CA ILE A 12 0.77 7.18 8.57
C ILE A 12 2.18 7.39 8.05
N THR A 13 2.91 6.29 7.93
CA THR A 13 4.25 6.26 7.36
C THR A 13 4.29 5.34 6.16
N LEU A 14 5.28 5.58 5.29
CA LEU A 14 5.53 4.76 4.11
C LEU A 14 6.94 4.19 4.20
N ARG A 15 7.09 2.88 4.03
CA ARG A 15 8.39 2.21 4.03
C ARG A 15 8.46 1.09 2.99
N PRO A 16 9.66 0.65 2.58
CA PRO A 16 9.79 -0.55 1.77
C PRO A 16 9.14 -1.77 2.43
N PHE A 17 8.69 -2.70 1.60
CA PHE A 17 8.21 -4.01 2.05
C PHE A 17 9.34 -4.79 2.74
N ASN A 18 8.99 -5.54 3.77
CA ASN A 18 9.82 -6.55 4.41
C ASN A 18 9.09 -7.90 4.35
N LEU A 19 9.84 -9.01 4.34
CA LEU A 19 9.26 -10.35 4.46
C LEU A 19 8.51 -10.54 5.79
N SER A 20 8.87 -9.81 6.85
CA SER A 20 8.14 -9.81 8.11
C SER A 20 6.72 -9.25 8.01
N ASP A 21 6.40 -8.52 6.93
CA ASP A 21 5.06 -7.95 6.72
C ASP A 21 4.04 -9.00 6.26
N ILE A 22 4.46 -10.26 6.06
CA ILE A 22 3.62 -11.31 5.47
C ILE A 22 2.31 -11.52 6.23
N ASP A 23 2.34 -11.50 7.56
CA ASP A 23 1.15 -11.76 8.37
C ASP A 23 0.13 -10.62 8.24
N ASP A 24 0.60 -9.37 8.25
CA ASP A 24 -0.23 -8.20 8.02
C ASP A 24 -0.73 -8.14 6.56
N PHE A 25 0.14 -8.42 5.59
CA PHE A 25 -0.18 -8.44 4.15
C PHE A 25 -1.31 -9.41 3.84
N MET A 26 -1.29 -10.59 4.45
CA MET A 26 -2.35 -11.58 4.30
C MET A 26 -3.72 -11.04 4.71
N GLU A 27 -3.82 -10.07 5.62
CA GLU A 27 -5.11 -9.52 6.04
C GLU A 27 -5.85 -8.78 4.92
N TRP A 28 -5.14 -8.21 3.94
CA TRP A 28 -5.78 -7.55 2.79
C TRP A 28 -5.59 -8.31 1.49
N ALA A 29 -4.56 -9.14 1.36
CA ALA A 29 -4.36 -9.97 0.18
C ALA A 29 -5.42 -11.08 0.06
N THR A 30 -5.97 -11.54 1.19
CA THR A 30 -7.02 -12.56 1.25
C THR A 30 -8.44 -11.97 1.36
N ASP A 31 -8.58 -10.65 1.37
CA ASP A 31 -9.87 -9.98 1.45
C ASP A 31 -10.42 -9.73 0.04
N GLU A 32 -11.48 -10.46 -0.32
CA GLU A 32 -12.14 -10.33 -1.63
C GLU A 32 -12.65 -8.91 -1.91
N LYS A 33 -12.98 -8.12 -0.88
CA LYS A 33 -13.40 -6.73 -1.08
C LYS A 33 -12.25 -5.90 -1.66
N VAL A 34 -11.02 -6.22 -1.28
CA VAL A 34 -9.81 -5.51 -1.73
C VAL A 34 -9.44 -5.94 -3.15
N SER A 35 -9.37 -7.25 -3.40
CA SER A 35 -8.96 -7.80 -4.70
C SER A 35 -9.98 -7.51 -5.81
N HIS A 36 -11.27 -7.33 -5.49
CA HIS A 36 -12.33 -7.04 -6.47
C HIS A 36 -12.02 -5.88 -7.43
N PHE A 37 -11.27 -4.88 -6.97
CA PHE A 37 -10.88 -3.70 -7.77
C PHE A 37 -9.42 -3.77 -8.26
N CYS A 38 -8.72 -4.87 -8.00
CA CYS A 38 -7.31 -5.04 -8.32
C CYS A 38 -7.13 -5.91 -9.57
N ILE A 39 -5.96 -5.80 -10.18
CA ILE A 39 -5.55 -6.63 -11.32
C ILE A 39 -5.14 -8.06 -10.90
N TRP A 40 -5.24 -8.39 -9.61
CA TRP A 40 -4.80 -9.65 -9.03
C TRP A 40 -5.94 -10.30 -8.25
N ASP A 41 -5.99 -11.63 -8.29
CA ASP A 41 -6.99 -12.43 -7.58
C ASP A 41 -6.71 -12.49 -6.09
N THR A 42 -7.77 -12.67 -5.28
CA THR A 42 -7.64 -12.94 -3.86
C THR A 42 -6.65 -14.07 -3.61
N TYR A 43 -5.70 -13.81 -2.73
CA TYR A 43 -4.66 -14.76 -2.41
C TYR A 43 -5.27 -15.88 -1.58
N ASN A 44 -4.89 -17.12 -1.90
CA ASN A 44 -5.42 -18.32 -1.22
C ASN A 44 -4.37 -19.04 -0.37
N SER A 45 -3.11 -18.57 -0.41
CA SER A 45 -2.02 -19.19 0.35
C SER A 45 -0.93 -18.20 0.75
N ARG A 46 -0.23 -18.52 1.84
CA ARG A 46 0.91 -17.73 2.33
C ARG A 46 2.07 -17.75 1.32
N GLU A 47 2.25 -18.84 0.60
CA GLU A 47 3.31 -18.99 -0.40
C GLU A 47 3.12 -18.03 -1.58
N GLN A 48 1.88 -17.86 -2.06
CA GLN A 48 1.56 -16.86 -3.08
C GLN A 48 1.92 -15.46 -2.59
N ALA A 49 1.53 -15.13 -1.36
CA ALA A 49 1.78 -13.84 -0.74
C ALA A 49 3.28 -13.57 -0.53
N MET A 50 4.03 -14.57 -0.05
CA MET A 50 5.48 -14.49 0.06
C MET A 50 6.15 -14.33 -1.31
N GLY A 51 5.63 -15.01 -2.34
CA GLY A 51 6.09 -14.85 -3.72
C GLY A 51 5.92 -13.41 -4.21
N PHE A 52 4.75 -12.82 -3.99
CA PHE A 52 4.51 -11.41 -4.29
C PHE A 52 5.50 -10.49 -3.57
N ILE A 53 5.64 -10.64 -2.24
CA ILE A 53 6.53 -9.77 -1.46
C ILE A 53 7.98 -9.87 -1.98
N LYS A 54 8.47 -11.09 -2.15
CA LYS A 54 9.87 -11.36 -2.51
C LYS A 54 10.22 -10.95 -3.93
N TYR A 55 9.36 -11.26 -4.90
CA TYR A 55 9.71 -11.16 -6.32
C TYR A 55 9.12 -9.92 -7.00
N LEU A 56 8.04 -9.36 -6.47
CA LEU A 56 7.41 -8.16 -7.02
C LEU A 56 7.56 -6.97 -6.08
N ALA A 57 7.24 -7.11 -4.79
CA ALA A 57 7.12 -5.96 -3.92
C ALA A 57 8.46 -5.32 -3.53
N ILE A 58 9.39 -6.15 -3.04
CA ILE A 58 10.73 -5.70 -2.62
C ILE A 58 11.56 -5.17 -3.82
N PRO A 59 11.56 -5.81 -5.00
CA PRO A 59 12.32 -5.32 -6.15
C PRO A 59 11.71 -4.08 -6.82
N HIS A 60 10.42 -3.77 -6.57
CA HIS A 60 9.76 -2.65 -7.22
C HIS A 60 10.34 -1.30 -6.74
N PRO A 61 10.73 -0.40 -7.65
CA PRO A 61 11.47 0.82 -7.30
C PRO A 61 10.71 1.70 -6.29
N TRP A 62 9.39 1.81 -6.48
CA TRP A 62 8.53 2.71 -5.71
C TRP A 62 7.25 2.07 -5.17
N LEU A 63 7.29 0.78 -4.82
CA LEU A 63 6.21 0.16 -4.03
C LEU A 63 6.58 0.26 -2.55
N ARG A 64 5.65 0.76 -1.74
CA ARG A 64 5.81 0.94 -0.31
C ARG A 64 4.61 0.36 0.43
N VAL A 65 4.85 -0.08 1.65
CA VAL A 65 3.81 -0.43 2.62
C VAL A 65 3.27 0.86 3.22
N ILE A 66 1.95 0.93 3.37
CA ILE A 66 1.26 1.95 4.16
C ILE A 66 1.19 1.41 5.59
N CYS A 67 1.85 2.09 6.52
CA CYS A 67 1.86 1.73 7.93
C CYS A 67 0.96 2.66 8.74
N LEU A 68 0.30 2.11 9.75
CA LEU A 68 -0.36 2.84 10.82
C LEU A 68 0.30 2.40 12.12
N GLY A 69 1.13 3.27 12.70
CA GLY A 69 2.12 2.87 13.70
C GLY A 69 3.07 1.82 13.13
N GLU A 70 3.23 0.70 13.82
CA GLU A 70 4.07 -0.42 13.37
C GLU A 70 3.36 -1.38 12.40
N LYS A 71 2.02 -1.31 12.32
CA LYS A 71 1.22 -2.27 11.56
C LYS A 71 1.17 -1.92 10.09
N ALA A 72 1.43 -2.90 9.23
CA ALA A 72 1.21 -2.78 7.80
C ALA A 72 -0.29 -2.92 7.50
N ILE A 73 -0.88 -1.96 6.79
CA ILE A 73 -2.33 -1.93 6.53
C ILE A 73 -2.69 -1.79 5.05
N GLY A 74 -1.69 -1.68 4.18
CA GLY A 74 -1.89 -1.57 2.74
C GLY A 74 -0.58 -1.31 2.01
N SER A 75 -0.69 -0.97 0.73
CA SER A 75 0.43 -0.66 -0.13
C SER A 75 0.12 0.47 -1.10
N ILE A 76 1.16 1.15 -1.57
CA ILE A 76 1.09 2.20 -2.57
C ILE A 76 2.29 2.07 -3.51
N SER A 77 2.05 2.09 -4.82
CA SER A 77 3.07 2.05 -5.86
C SER A 77 3.05 3.31 -6.71
N VAL A 78 4.21 3.67 -7.22
CA VAL A 78 4.33 4.57 -8.38
C VAL A 78 5.18 3.93 -9.45
N THR A 79 4.66 3.94 -10.67
CA THR A 79 5.30 3.39 -11.86
C THR A 79 5.36 4.47 -12.93
N PRO A 80 6.55 4.88 -13.39
CA PRO A 80 6.66 5.83 -14.49
C PRO A 80 6.10 5.22 -15.77
N GLY A 81 5.42 6.02 -16.58
CA GLY A 81 5.02 5.65 -17.92
C GLY A 81 6.23 5.45 -18.82
N SER A 82 6.05 4.73 -19.92
CA SER A 82 7.11 4.44 -20.89
C SER A 82 6.77 4.97 -22.28
N GLY A 83 7.80 5.21 -23.10
CA GLY A 83 7.65 5.74 -24.46
C GLY A 83 6.92 7.08 -24.50
N ILE A 84 5.80 7.14 -25.23
CA ILE A 84 4.95 8.35 -25.33
C ILE A 84 4.43 8.81 -23.95
N GLY A 85 4.40 7.90 -22.97
CA GLY A 85 3.98 8.16 -21.59
C GLY A 85 5.10 8.53 -20.62
N GLU A 86 6.34 8.77 -21.06
CA GLU A 86 7.49 9.02 -20.15
C GLU A 86 7.30 10.20 -19.18
N LYS A 87 6.43 11.15 -19.54
CA LYS A 87 6.07 12.32 -18.70
C LYS A 87 4.84 12.08 -17.82
N LYS A 88 4.36 10.84 -17.76
CA LYS A 88 3.21 10.42 -16.97
C LYS A 88 3.68 9.36 -15.98
N GLY A 89 2.93 9.19 -14.90
CA GLY A 89 3.14 8.11 -13.94
C GLY A 89 1.79 7.54 -13.52
N GLU A 90 1.78 6.25 -13.21
CA GLU A 90 0.65 5.59 -12.57
C GLU A 90 0.90 5.53 -11.06
N LEU A 91 -0.13 5.85 -10.29
CA LEU A 91 -0.16 5.63 -8.85
C LEU A 91 -1.26 4.62 -8.54
N GLY A 92 -0.88 3.51 -7.91
CA GLY A 92 -1.81 2.48 -7.45
C GLY A 92 -1.74 2.34 -5.93
N TYR A 93 -2.85 1.99 -5.28
CA TYR A 93 -2.85 1.62 -3.86
C TYR A 93 -3.86 0.52 -3.56
N ALA A 94 -3.56 -0.26 -2.52
CA ALA A 94 -4.49 -1.20 -1.91
C ALA A 94 -4.50 -0.95 -0.40
N LEU A 95 -5.67 -1.02 0.22
CA LEU A 95 -5.82 -0.80 1.66
C LEU A 95 -6.71 -1.91 2.22
N ASN A 96 -6.32 -2.46 3.36
CA ASN A 96 -7.14 -3.40 4.12
C ASN A 96 -8.54 -2.81 4.39
N SER A 97 -9.60 -3.57 4.10
CA SER A 97 -10.98 -3.05 4.13
C SER A 97 -11.42 -2.54 5.51
N LYS A 98 -10.80 -3.05 6.58
CA LYS A 98 -11.03 -2.59 7.97
C LYS A 98 -10.67 -1.12 8.18
N TYR A 99 -9.86 -0.54 7.29
CA TYR A 99 -9.34 0.83 7.39
C TYR A 99 -9.96 1.79 6.36
N TRP A 100 -10.94 1.32 5.58
CA TRP A 100 -11.65 2.16 4.61
C TRP A 100 -12.50 3.24 5.28
N GLY A 101 -12.79 4.31 4.53
CA GLY A 101 -13.61 5.43 5.02
C GLY A 101 -12.90 6.37 6.02
N LYS A 102 -11.63 6.12 6.36
CA LYS A 102 -10.85 6.90 7.35
C LYS A 102 -9.89 7.93 6.76
N GLY A 103 -9.90 8.11 5.44
CA GLY A 103 -9.01 9.04 4.72
C GLY A 103 -7.52 8.63 4.66
N ILE A 104 -7.18 7.39 5.03
CA ILE A 104 -5.80 6.87 5.08
C ILE A 104 -5.16 6.86 3.70
N ALA A 105 -5.83 6.26 2.70
CA ALA A 105 -5.33 6.23 1.32
C ALA A 105 -5.08 7.64 0.78
N THR A 106 -6.00 8.58 1.03
CA THR A 106 -5.85 9.99 0.62
C THR A 106 -4.60 10.64 1.21
N ARG A 107 -4.28 10.37 2.48
CA ARG A 107 -3.06 10.89 3.12
C ARG A 107 -1.81 10.23 2.55
N ALA A 108 -1.81 8.90 2.38
CA ALA A 108 -0.71 8.18 1.74
C ALA A 108 -0.39 8.75 0.35
N VAL A 109 -1.42 8.99 -0.47
CA VAL A 109 -1.28 9.62 -1.80
C VAL A 109 -0.68 11.03 -1.70
N LYS A 110 -1.14 11.87 -0.76
CA LYS A 110 -0.57 13.22 -0.55
C LYS A 110 0.92 13.17 -0.17
N ILE A 111 1.33 12.22 0.66
CA ILE A 111 2.74 12.00 1.02
C ILE A 111 3.52 11.62 -0.24
N VAL A 112 3.07 10.63 -0.99
CA VAL A 112 3.74 10.15 -2.21
C VAL A 112 3.88 11.24 -3.26
N VAL A 113 2.79 11.95 -3.59
CA VAL A 113 2.80 13.05 -4.56
C VAL A 113 3.75 14.16 -4.09
N GLY A 114 3.73 14.48 -2.79
CA GLY A 114 4.67 15.42 -2.23
C GLY A 114 6.13 14.98 -2.37
N THR A 115 6.44 13.69 -2.25
CA THR A 115 7.82 13.21 -2.36
C THR A 115 8.29 13.13 -3.81
N ILE A 116 7.48 12.55 -4.70
CA ILE A 116 7.90 12.21 -6.07
C ILE A 116 7.97 13.44 -6.99
N PHE A 117 7.13 14.45 -6.80
CA PHE A 117 7.11 15.64 -7.66
C PHE A 117 7.94 16.81 -7.09
N ARG A 118 8.75 16.58 -6.05
CA ARG A 118 9.69 17.58 -5.50
C ARG A 118 11.12 17.44 -6.04
N GLU A 119 11.37 16.43 -6.87
CA GLU A 119 12.63 16.23 -7.62
C GLU A 119 12.55 16.86 -9.01
#